data_AF-A0A4Y7INU2-F1
#
_entry.id   AF-A0A4Y7INU2-F1
#
_cell.length_a   1.000
_cell.length_b   1.000
_cell.length_c   1.000
_cell.angle_alpha   90.00
_cell.angle_beta   90.00
_cell.angle_gamma   90.00
#
_symmetry.space_group_name_H-M   'P 1'
#
loop_
_entity.id
_entity.type
_entity.pdbx_description
1 polymer ?
#
loop_
_entity_poly.entity_id
_entity_poly.type
_entity_poly.pdbx_seq_one_letter_code
_entity_poly.pdbx_strand_id
1 'polypeptide(L)'
;MSLSEHWKSVACLTISGCSLSVFPVELTRLPLLENLYLDNNKLTQLPSELGELTTLKVLTVDHNMLASVPAELRQCVGLVELSLEHNRLVRPLLDFRAMSELCTLKLFGNPIEFLPEILPLHKLRHLSFANIRIKGNDSSLKSVDVEIKTENSSSYFNASRHRLSAFLSLIFRSSSCHHPLLASAMAKIMQDDGDRVVVGKDENVVQQLISMMSSDNPHVIEQASYALSVLAADVSVAMQLMKSDIMQPIESLLMRSTMGQEELKLVLQVVVNLAFTSDDVARKILTKDVLRSLEVLCAHRDTEVQRLALFAVGNLAFCLENRHTLVASESLRELLLRLMGTSDLRVYKAAARALAILGENENLRRASRARPIAKQGLRILAMDGGGMRGLATVQMLKQIEQGTGKRIHEMFDLICGTSTGGMLAVALGIKQMTLDECEEIYKNLGKRVFAEPVNEAGSNSQKLISEL
;
A
#
# COMPACT_ATOMS: atom_id res chain seq x y z
N MET A 1 -54.60 -30.06 -19.06
CA MET A 1 -53.42 -29.99 -19.94
C MET A 1 -52.37 -29.18 -19.21
N SER A 2 -51.24 -29.79 -18.84
CA SER A 2 -50.16 -29.04 -18.19
C SER A 2 -49.48 -28.12 -19.20
N LEU A 3 -49.12 -26.90 -18.78
CA LEU A 3 -48.35 -25.92 -19.58
C LEU A 3 -47.12 -26.56 -20.25
N SER A 4 -46.54 -27.58 -19.60
CA SER A 4 -45.38 -28.34 -20.07
C SER A 4 -45.58 -29.09 -21.40
N GLU A 5 -46.80 -29.27 -21.92
CA GLU A 5 -46.97 -29.93 -23.24
C GLU A 5 -46.83 -28.99 -24.42
N HIS A 6 -47.28 -27.74 -24.31
CA HIS A 6 -47.28 -26.77 -25.40
C HIS A 6 -46.03 -25.88 -25.42
N TRP A 7 -45.31 -25.79 -24.29
CA TRP A 7 -44.22 -24.83 -24.08
C TRP A 7 -42.84 -25.51 -24.01
N LYS A 8 -42.73 -26.77 -24.46
CA LYS A 8 -41.49 -27.58 -24.37
C LYS A 8 -40.28 -26.95 -25.05
N SER A 9 -40.48 -26.13 -26.08
CA SER A 9 -39.43 -25.48 -26.87
C SER A 9 -39.08 -24.07 -26.39
N VAL A 10 -39.76 -23.55 -25.36
CA VAL A 10 -39.53 -22.17 -24.90
C VAL A 10 -38.18 -22.09 -24.20
N ALA A 11 -37.26 -21.35 -24.83
CA ALA A 11 -35.92 -21.10 -24.28
C ALA A 11 -35.77 -19.71 -23.63
N CYS A 12 -36.64 -18.76 -23.98
CA CYS A 12 -36.59 -17.41 -23.44
C CYS A 12 -38.00 -16.97 -23.06
N LEU A 13 -38.15 -16.47 -21.83
CA LEU A 13 -39.43 -16.01 -21.30
C LEU A 13 -39.25 -14.70 -20.54
N THR A 14 -40.06 -13.70 -20.91
CA THR A 14 -40.11 -12.39 -20.25
C THR A 14 -41.50 -12.17 -19.71
N ILE A 15 -41.61 -11.96 -18.39
CA ILE A 15 -42.85 -11.63 -17.69
C ILE A 15 -42.60 -10.42 -16.78
N SER A 16 -41.80 -9.47 -17.25
CA SER A 16 -41.46 -8.24 -16.53
C SER A 16 -42.61 -7.23 -16.56
N GLY A 17 -42.84 -6.51 -15.46
CA GLY A 17 -43.87 -5.46 -15.40
C GLY A 17 -45.32 -5.97 -15.28
N CYS A 18 -45.52 -7.27 -15.05
CA CYS A 18 -46.86 -7.89 -14.98
C CYS A 18 -47.53 -7.76 -13.61
N SER A 19 -46.92 -7.02 -12.67
CA SER A 19 -47.41 -6.86 -11.28
C SER A 19 -47.61 -8.20 -10.54
N LEU A 20 -46.82 -9.22 -10.89
CA LEU A 20 -46.88 -10.53 -10.24
C LEU A 20 -46.51 -10.43 -8.76
N SER A 21 -47.39 -10.91 -7.88
CA SER A 21 -47.11 -11.02 -6.44
C SER A 21 -46.49 -12.37 -6.07
N VAL A 22 -46.75 -13.40 -6.87
CA VAL A 22 -46.27 -14.78 -6.67
C VAL A 22 -45.67 -15.27 -7.98
N PHE A 23 -44.55 -16.01 -7.88
CA PHE A 23 -43.93 -16.65 -9.02
C PHE A 23 -44.84 -17.77 -9.56
N PRO A 24 -45.09 -17.85 -10.88
CA PRO A 24 -45.86 -18.95 -11.46
C PRO A 24 -45.02 -20.23 -11.50
N VAL A 25 -45.21 -21.13 -10.51
CA VAL A 25 -44.38 -22.32 -10.31
C VAL A 25 -44.35 -23.25 -11.52
N GLU A 26 -45.38 -23.22 -12.36
CA GLU A 26 -45.45 -24.02 -13.58
C GLU A 26 -44.32 -23.71 -14.58
N LEU A 27 -43.69 -22.52 -14.49
CA LEU A 27 -42.56 -22.13 -15.32
C LEU A 27 -41.30 -22.96 -15.02
N THR A 28 -41.16 -23.50 -13.81
CA THR A 28 -40.00 -24.34 -13.45
C THR A 28 -40.00 -25.67 -14.18
N ARG A 29 -41.14 -26.06 -14.78
CA ARG A 29 -41.30 -27.31 -15.54
C ARG A 29 -40.98 -27.16 -17.03
N LEU A 30 -40.46 -26.02 -17.46
CA LEU A 30 -40.04 -25.78 -18.84
C LEU A 30 -38.62 -26.34 -19.04
N PRO A 31 -38.44 -27.45 -19.77
CA PRO A 31 -37.18 -28.21 -19.76
C PRO A 31 -36.01 -27.51 -20.48
N LEU A 32 -36.32 -26.57 -21.39
CA LEU A 32 -35.34 -25.88 -22.22
C LEU A 32 -35.18 -24.40 -21.89
N LEU A 33 -35.76 -23.93 -20.78
CA LEU A 33 -35.75 -22.51 -20.43
C LEU A 33 -34.33 -22.06 -20.06
N GLU A 34 -33.73 -21.24 -20.91
CA GLU A 34 -32.38 -20.69 -20.72
C GLU A 34 -32.41 -19.27 -20.14
N ASN A 35 -33.39 -18.45 -20.53
CA ASN A 35 -33.45 -17.04 -20.11
C ASN A 35 -34.81 -16.73 -19.48
N LEU A 36 -34.80 -16.24 -18.24
CA LEU A 36 -35.99 -15.86 -17.50
C LEU A 36 -35.87 -14.42 -16.98
N TYR A 37 -36.76 -13.55 -17.46
CA TYR A 37 -36.83 -12.14 -17.08
C TYR A 37 -38.12 -11.87 -16.30
N LEU A 38 -37.99 -11.42 -15.06
CA LEU A 38 -39.07 -11.19 -14.09
C LEU A 38 -39.01 -9.81 -13.45
N ASP A 39 -38.32 -8.87 -14.10
CA ASP A 39 -38.07 -7.53 -13.58
C ASP A 39 -39.36 -6.73 -13.36
N ASN A 40 -39.33 -5.76 -12.45
CA ASN A 40 -40.43 -4.82 -12.21
C ASN A 40 -41.75 -5.52 -11.86
N ASN A 41 -41.68 -6.55 -11.03
CA ASN A 41 -42.85 -7.22 -10.46
C ASN A 41 -42.97 -6.90 -8.96
N LYS A 42 -43.81 -7.64 -8.25
CA LYS A 42 -44.04 -7.52 -6.80
C LYS A 42 -43.71 -8.83 -6.09
N LEU A 43 -42.80 -9.63 -6.65
CA LEU A 43 -42.42 -10.93 -6.11
C LEU A 43 -41.75 -10.74 -4.74
N THR A 44 -42.26 -11.46 -3.75
CA THR A 44 -41.70 -11.48 -2.39
C THR A 44 -40.76 -12.68 -2.17
N GLN A 45 -40.95 -13.74 -2.94
CA GLN A 45 -40.18 -14.99 -2.88
C GLN A 45 -40.05 -15.63 -4.27
N LEU A 46 -38.99 -16.42 -4.45
CA LEU A 46 -38.83 -17.36 -5.56
C LEU A 46 -39.03 -18.79 -5.02
N PRO A 47 -39.65 -19.70 -5.79
CA PRO A 47 -39.93 -21.05 -5.33
C PRO A 47 -38.65 -21.91 -5.31
N SER A 48 -38.60 -22.93 -4.44
CA SER A 48 -37.51 -23.91 -4.40
C SER A 48 -37.33 -24.65 -5.73
N GLU A 49 -38.43 -24.88 -6.43
CA GLU A 49 -38.52 -25.55 -7.73
C GLU A 49 -37.75 -24.80 -8.82
N LEU A 50 -37.36 -23.55 -8.59
CA LEU A 50 -36.49 -22.81 -9.51
C LEU A 50 -35.16 -23.54 -9.76
N GLY A 51 -34.67 -24.32 -8.79
CA GLY A 51 -33.49 -25.18 -8.94
C GLY A 51 -33.63 -26.28 -10.00
N GLU A 52 -34.86 -26.65 -10.38
CA GLU A 52 -35.13 -27.66 -11.42
C GLU A 52 -34.76 -27.16 -12.83
N LEU A 53 -34.65 -25.84 -13.03
CA LEU A 53 -34.26 -25.20 -14.29
C LEU A 53 -32.74 -25.31 -14.54
N THR A 54 -32.25 -26.53 -14.66
CA THR A 54 -30.82 -26.83 -14.86
C THR A 54 -30.22 -26.26 -16.15
N THR A 55 -31.05 -25.89 -17.12
CA THR A 55 -30.66 -25.26 -18.40
C THR A 55 -30.61 -23.73 -18.33
N LEU A 56 -30.99 -23.13 -17.21
CA LEU A 56 -31.05 -21.67 -17.03
C LEU A 56 -29.65 -21.05 -17.08
N LYS A 57 -29.48 -20.07 -17.97
CA LYS A 57 -28.27 -19.28 -18.20
C LYS A 57 -28.42 -17.84 -17.69
N VAL A 58 -29.61 -17.27 -17.80
CA VAL A 58 -29.88 -15.89 -17.38
C VAL A 58 -31.14 -15.85 -16.52
N LEU A 59 -30.99 -15.30 -15.31
CA LEU A 59 -32.10 -15.00 -14.41
C LEU A 59 -32.01 -13.54 -13.98
N THR A 60 -33.06 -12.77 -14.29
CA THR A 60 -33.19 -11.37 -13.86
C THR A 60 -34.50 -11.20 -13.11
N VAL A 61 -34.41 -10.68 -11.89
CA VAL A 61 -35.55 -10.45 -11.00
C VAL A 61 -35.40 -9.08 -10.35
N ASP A 62 -34.96 -8.11 -11.14
CA ASP A 62 -34.67 -6.76 -10.65
C ASP A 62 -35.96 -6.03 -10.25
N HIS A 63 -35.86 -5.07 -9.34
CA HIS A 63 -37.00 -4.23 -8.92
C HIS A 63 -38.20 -5.07 -8.45
N ASN A 64 -37.93 -5.96 -7.50
CA ASN A 64 -38.94 -6.78 -6.83
C ASN A 64 -38.85 -6.56 -5.30
N MET A 65 -39.48 -7.41 -4.50
CA MET A 65 -39.48 -7.31 -3.03
C MET A 65 -38.87 -8.55 -2.37
N LEU A 66 -37.93 -9.21 -3.05
CA LEU A 66 -37.31 -10.44 -2.54
C LEU A 66 -36.52 -10.16 -1.26
N ALA A 67 -36.85 -10.87 -0.19
CA ALA A 67 -36.09 -10.84 1.07
C ALA A 67 -34.97 -11.89 1.11
N SER A 68 -35.12 -12.97 0.33
CA SER A 68 -34.16 -14.06 0.19
C SER A 68 -34.28 -14.72 -1.18
N VAL A 69 -33.34 -15.60 -1.49
CA VAL A 69 -33.31 -16.45 -2.69
C VAL A 69 -33.30 -17.92 -2.21
N PRO A 70 -34.03 -18.84 -2.88
CA PRO A 70 -34.04 -20.25 -2.52
C PRO A 70 -32.64 -20.87 -2.63
N ALA A 71 -32.29 -21.75 -1.68
CA ALA A 71 -30.99 -22.42 -1.66
C ALA A 71 -30.80 -23.33 -2.88
N GLU A 72 -31.91 -23.82 -3.44
CA GLU A 72 -31.99 -24.66 -4.62
C GLU A 72 -31.50 -23.98 -5.89
N LEU A 73 -31.43 -22.63 -5.94
CA LEU A 73 -30.87 -21.92 -7.10
C LEU A 73 -29.42 -22.34 -7.39
N ARG A 74 -28.68 -22.88 -6.41
CA ARG A 74 -27.36 -23.50 -6.61
C ARG A 74 -27.35 -24.66 -7.62
N GLN A 75 -28.51 -25.26 -7.89
CA GLN A 75 -28.67 -26.36 -8.86
C GLN A 75 -28.68 -25.85 -10.32
N CYS A 76 -28.86 -24.55 -10.54
CA CYS A 76 -28.73 -23.90 -11.84
C CYS A 76 -27.24 -23.73 -12.19
N VAL A 77 -26.52 -24.84 -12.35
CA VAL A 77 -25.05 -24.87 -12.57
C VAL A 77 -24.61 -24.18 -13.87
N GLY A 78 -25.52 -24.03 -14.83
CA GLY A 78 -25.31 -23.33 -16.10
C GLY A 78 -25.53 -21.82 -16.05
N LEU A 79 -25.85 -21.25 -14.88
CA LEU A 79 -26.19 -19.84 -14.77
C LEU A 79 -24.96 -18.95 -15.03
N VAL A 80 -25.08 -18.07 -16.01
CA VAL A 80 -24.05 -17.12 -16.46
C VAL A 80 -24.32 -15.72 -15.91
N GLU A 81 -25.59 -15.33 -15.80
CA GLU A 81 -26.02 -14.05 -15.27
C GLU A 81 -27.14 -14.20 -14.24
N LEU A 82 -26.91 -13.66 -13.05
CA LEU A 82 -27.89 -13.51 -11.98
C LEU A 82 -28.02 -12.03 -11.63
N SER A 83 -29.20 -11.46 -11.88
CA SER A 83 -29.54 -10.09 -11.50
C SER A 83 -30.69 -10.06 -10.50
N LEU A 84 -30.43 -9.43 -9.36
CA LEU A 84 -31.35 -9.26 -8.24
C LEU A 84 -31.30 -7.81 -7.75
N GLU A 85 -31.02 -6.84 -8.62
CA GLU A 85 -30.88 -5.42 -8.24
C GLU A 85 -32.20 -4.88 -7.69
N HIS A 86 -32.12 -3.92 -6.76
CA HIS A 86 -33.27 -3.24 -6.18
C HIS A 86 -34.32 -4.21 -5.59
N ASN A 87 -33.86 -5.11 -4.72
CA ASN A 87 -34.67 -6.00 -3.89
C ASN A 87 -34.45 -5.67 -2.40
N ARG A 88 -34.86 -6.56 -1.48
CA ARG A 88 -34.72 -6.41 -0.02
C ARG A 88 -33.76 -7.45 0.56
N LEU A 89 -32.74 -7.85 -0.21
CA LEU A 89 -31.79 -8.89 0.20
C LEU A 89 -30.83 -8.37 1.27
N VAL A 90 -30.93 -8.91 2.48
CA VAL A 90 -30.00 -8.60 3.59
C VAL A 90 -28.84 -9.60 3.62
N ARG A 91 -29.15 -10.88 3.38
CA ARG A 91 -28.19 -12.00 3.33
C ARG A 91 -28.52 -12.86 2.11
N PRO A 92 -27.85 -12.67 0.96
CA PRO A 92 -27.99 -13.58 -0.17
C PRO A 92 -27.31 -14.90 0.20
N LEU A 93 -28.03 -15.78 0.89
CA LEU A 93 -27.57 -17.12 1.24
C LEU A 93 -27.53 -17.99 -0.01
N LEU A 94 -26.48 -17.83 -0.82
CA LEU A 94 -26.23 -18.63 -2.00
C LEU A 94 -24.86 -19.30 -1.90
N ASP A 95 -24.84 -20.61 -2.06
CA ASP A 95 -23.61 -21.38 -2.20
C ASP A 95 -23.21 -21.39 -3.68
N PHE A 96 -22.20 -20.58 -4.01
CA PHE A 96 -21.71 -20.41 -5.37
C PHE A 96 -20.73 -21.51 -5.84
N ARG A 97 -20.39 -22.50 -5.00
CA ARG A 97 -19.43 -23.57 -5.36
C ARG A 97 -19.82 -24.33 -6.63
N ALA A 98 -21.11 -24.53 -6.86
CA ALA A 98 -21.63 -25.25 -8.03
C ALA A 98 -21.91 -24.35 -9.26
N MET A 99 -21.84 -23.03 -9.11
CA MET A 99 -22.17 -22.05 -10.16
C MET A 99 -20.90 -21.47 -10.83
N SER A 100 -20.00 -22.35 -11.28
CA SER A 100 -18.71 -21.96 -11.84
C SER A 100 -18.79 -21.14 -13.12
N GLU A 101 -19.93 -21.17 -13.81
CA GLU A 101 -20.17 -20.44 -15.08
C GLU A 101 -20.59 -18.98 -14.88
N LEU A 102 -20.88 -18.57 -13.64
CA LEU A 102 -21.41 -17.24 -13.36
C LEU A 102 -20.38 -16.15 -13.70
N CYS A 103 -20.72 -15.33 -14.69
CA CYS A 103 -19.92 -14.21 -15.17
C CYS A 103 -20.41 -12.87 -14.60
N THR A 104 -21.71 -12.79 -14.27
CA THR A 104 -22.36 -11.55 -13.85
C THR A 104 -23.25 -11.82 -12.63
N LEU A 105 -22.92 -11.16 -11.52
CA LEU A 105 -23.73 -11.16 -10.30
C LEU A 105 -24.09 -9.72 -9.95
N LYS A 106 -25.36 -9.37 -10.07
CA LYS A 106 -25.84 -8.01 -9.81
C LYS A 106 -26.76 -7.98 -8.61
N LEU A 107 -26.34 -7.25 -7.58
CA LEU A 107 -27.01 -7.11 -6.29
C LEU A 107 -27.13 -5.64 -5.85
N PHE A 108 -26.87 -4.68 -6.75
CA PHE A 108 -26.99 -3.25 -6.48
C PHE A 108 -28.36 -2.88 -5.87
N GLY A 109 -28.39 -1.89 -4.97
CA GLY A 109 -29.65 -1.39 -4.41
C GLY A 109 -30.34 -2.35 -3.43
N ASN A 110 -29.62 -3.33 -2.89
CA ASN A 110 -30.08 -4.19 -1.79
C ASN A 110 -29.42 -3.79 -0.46
N PRO A 111 -30.13 -3.93 0.68
CA PRO A 111 -29.60 -3.65 2.02
C PRO A 111 -28.68 -4.77 2.53
N ILE A 112 -27.68 -5.15 1.73
CA ILE A 112 -26.78 -6.27 2.01
C ILE A 112 -25.86 -5.92 3.18
N GLU A 113 -25.89 -6.74 4.22
CA GLU A 113 -24.97 -6.65 5.36
C GLU A 113 -23.72 -7.50 5.19
N PHE A 114 -23.81 -8.54 4.34
CA PHE A 114 -22.75 -9.52 4.10
C PHE A 114 -22.67 -9.88 2.62
N LEU A 115 -21.48 -9.74 2.04
CA LEU A 115 -21.21 -10.24 0.70
C LEU A 115 -21.21 -11.78 0.72
N PRO A 116 -21.82 -12.46 -0.27
CA PRO A 116 -21.77 -13.92 -0.32
C PRO A 116 -20.36 -14.42 -0.67
N GLU A 117 -20.10 -15.71 -0.41
CA GLU A 117 -18.81 -16.35 -0.71
C GLU A 117 -18.62 -16.49 -2.23
N ILE A 118 -17.99 -15.48 -2.84
CA ILE A 118 -17.76 -15.44 -4.30
C ILE A 118 -16.43 -16.07 -4.73
N LEU A 119 -15.59 -16.55 -3.79
CA LEU A 119 -14.29 -17.14 -4.11
C LEU A 119 -14.33 -18.24 -5.18
N PRO A 120 -15.36 -19.13 -5.21
CA PRO A 120 -15.47 -20.16 -6.26
C PRO A 120 -15.78 -19.62 -7.67
N LEU A 121 -16.21 -18.36 -7.80
CA LEU A 121 -16.69 -17.78 -9.06
C LEU A 121 -15.56 -17.27 -9.96
N HIS A 122 -14.66 -18.16 -10.40
CA HIS A 122 -13.47 -17.78 -11.17
C HIS A 122 -13.74 -17.08 -12.51
N LYS A 123 -14.96 -17.20 -13.06
CA LYS A 123 -15.39 -16.53 -14.29
C LYS A 123 -16.05 -15.16 -14.05
N LEU A 124 -16.29 -14.76 -12.80
CA LEU A 124 -17.00 -13.53 -12.47
C LEU A 124 -16.25 -12.30 -12.99
N ARG A 125 -16.93 -11.51 -13.83
CA ARG A 125 -16.42 -10.27 -14.43
C ARG A 125 -17.21 -9.04 -14.01
N HIS A 126 -18.49 -9.23 -13.70
CA HIS A 126 -19.37 -8.14 -13.31
C HIS A 126 -19.95 -8.45 -11.94
N LEU A 127 -19.70 -7.54 -11.00
CA LEU A 127 -20.21 -7.64 -9.66
C LEU A 127 -20.79 -6.29 -9.25
N SER A 128 -22.07 -6.26 -8.92
CA SER A 128 -22.68 -5.09 -8.26
C SER A 128 -23.21 -5.49 -6.89
N PHE A 129 -23.03 -4.64 -5.89
CA PHE A 129 -23.59 -4.82 -4.55
C PHE A 129 -23.60 -3.49 -3.81
N ALA A 130 -24.52 -3.34 -2.86
CA ALA A 130 -24.76 -2.08 -2.17
C ALA A 130 -24.87 -0.92 -3.20
N ASN A 131 -23.93 0.01 -3.18
CA ASN A 131 -23.87 1.16 -4.07
C ASN A 131 -22.68 1.12 -5.05
N ILE A 132 -22.13 -0.06 -5.31
CA ILE A 132 -20.87 -0.24 -6.04
C ILE A 132 -21.09 -1.18 -7.22
N ARG A 133 -20.45 -0.84 -8.34
CA ARG A 133 -20.41 -1.65 -9.55
C ARG A 133 -18.96 -1.85 -9.94
N ILE A 134 -18.61 -3.10 -10.18
CA ILE A 134 -17.27 -3.54 -10.53
C ILE A 134 -17.38 -4.30 -11.85
N LYS A 135 -16.62 -3.86 -12.84
CA LYS A 135 -16.60 -4.46 -14.17
C LYS A 135 -15.16 -4.73 -14.59
N GLY A 136 -14.84 -6.00 -14.83
CA GLY A 136 -13.59 -6.41 -15.46
C GLY A 136 -13.63 -6.14 -16.95
N ASN A 137 -12.64 -5.40 -17.44
CA ASN A 137 -12.56 -5.02 -18.85
C ASN A 137 -11.84 -6.08 -19.71
N ASP A 138 -11.16 -7.02 -19.07
CA ASP A 138 -10.39 -8.06 -19.74
C ASP A 138 -10.45 -9.40 -18.99
N SER A 139 -9.95 -10.46 -19.64
CA SER A 139 -9.92 -11.83 -19.10
C SER A 139 -8.89 -12.02 -17.98
N SER A 140 -7.90 -11.14 -17.85
CA SER A 140 -6.89 -11.16 -16.79
C SER A 140 -7.28 -10.37 -15.54
N LEU A 141 -8.38 -9.59 -15.58
CA LEU A 141 -8.79 -8.65 -14.53
C LEU A 141 -7.74 -7.58 -14.19
N LYS A 142 -6.80 -7.30 -15.08
CA LYS A 142 -5.78 -6.25 -14.85
C LYS A 142 -6.39 -4.86 -14.96
N SER A 143 -7.39 -4.69 -15.82
CA SER A 143 -8.20 -3.48 -15.89
C SER A 143 -9.60 -3.75 -15.34
N VAL A 144 -9.98 -2.95 -14.35
CA VAL A 144 -11.32 -2.97 -13.76
C VAL A 144 -11.85 -1.54 -13.64
N ASP A 145 -13.11 -1.36 -14.00
CA ASP A 145 -13.86 -0.14 -13.73
C ASP A 145 -14.64 -0.31 -12.43
N VAL A 146 -14.51 0.67 -11.56
CA VAL A 146 -15.22 0.73 -10.27
C VAL A 146 -16.03 2.01 -10.23
N GLU A 147 -17.35 1.85 -10.21
CA GLU A 147 -18.30 2.96 -10.04
C GLU A 147 -18.90 2.88 -8.65
N ILE A 148 -18.88 4.01 -7.94
CA ILE A 148 -19.46 4.14 -6.60
C ILE A 148 -20.52 5.22 -6.67
N LYS A 149 -21.79 4.81 -6.59
CA LYS A 149 -22.91 5.75 -6.60
C LYS A 149 -23.15 6.24 -5.17
N THR A 150 -23.15 7.54 -4.97
CA THR A 150 -23.68 8.15 -3.74
C THR A 150 -25.16 8.38 -3.95
N GLU A 151 -26.02 7.53 -3.40
CA GLU A 151 -27.45 7.82 -3.43
C GLU A 151 -27.72 9.06 -2.57
N ASN A 152 -28.34 10.08 -3.17
CA ASN A 152 -28.91 11.18 -2.42
C ASN A 152 -30.06 10.61 -1.58
N SER A 153 -29.91 10.68 -0.27
CA SER A 153 -30.94 10.43 0.74
C SER A 153 -31.36 8.96 0.92
N SER A 154 -30.86 8.38 2.03
CA SER A 154 -31.23 7.09 2.68
C SER A 154 -30.30 5.89 2.45
N SER A 155 -29.00 6.10 2.61
CA SER A 155 -28.07 5.00 2.90
C SER A 155 -28.54 4.22 4.14
N TYR A 156 -28.78 2.91 4.00
CA TYR A 156 -28.97 1.99 5.13
C TYR A 156 -27.78 2.00 6.11
N PHE A 157 -26.61 2.43 5.63
CA PHE A 157 -25.46 2.79 6.44
C PHE A 157 -25.51 4.29 6.79
N ASN A 158 -26.49 4.69 7.60
CA ASN A 158 -26.53 6.03 8.16
C ASN A 158 -25.42 6.17 9.22
N ALA A 159 -24.21 6.58 8.80
CA ALA A 159 -23.16 7.26 9.60
C ALA A 159 -21.78 7.33 8.91
N SER A 160 -21.56 6.79 7.71
CA SER A 160 -20.21 6.71 7.16
C SER A 160 -19.77 8.00 6.45
N ARG A 161 -18.69 8.61 6.97
CA ARG A 161 -18.09 9.87 6.48
C ARG A 161 -17.47 9.78 5.07
N HIS A 162 -17.40 8.60 4.45
CA HIS A 162 -16.67 8.39 3.20
C HIS A 162 -17.36 7.38 2.27
N ARG A 163 -17.34 7.64 0.95
CA ARG A 163 -17.99 6.85 -0.11
C ARG A 163 -17.60 5.35 -0.11
N LEU A 164 -16.40 5.03 0.39
CA LEU A 164 -15.85 3.67 0.43
C LEU A 164 -16.25 2.86 1.65
N SER A 165 -16.82 3.45 2.69
CA SER A 165 -17.00 2.74 3.97
C SER A 165 -17.87 1.50 3.84
N ALA A 166 -18.94 1.56 3.02
CA ALA A 166 -19.77 0.40 2.72
C ALA A 166 -18.95 -0.69 2.00
N PHE A 167 -18.16 -0.31 0.98
CA PHE A 167 -17.24 -1.21 0.28
C PHE A 167 -16.31 -1.96 1.23
N LEU A 168 -15.53 -1.19 2.00
CA LEU A 168 -14.48 -1.70 2.89
C LEU A 168 -15.11 -2.60 3.95
N SER A 169 -16.24 -2.19 4.53
CA SER A 169 -16.93 -2.97 5.55
C SER A 169 -17.44 -4.32 5.04
N LEU A 170 -17.84 -4.41 3.77
CA LEU A 170 -18.38 -5.64 3.20
C LEU A 170 -17.28 -6.60 2.73
N ILE A 171 -16.23 -6.08 2.08
CA ILE A 171 -15.18 -6.92 1.51
C ILE A 171 -14.16 -7.40 2.56
N PHE A 172 -13.93 -6.63 3.63
CA PHE A 172 -12.88 -6.93 4.62
C PHE A 172 -13.38 -7.61 5.90
N ARG A 173 -14.70 -7.82 6.03
CA ARG A 173 -15.28 -8.67 7.08
C ARG A 173 -15.15 -10.17 6.78
N SER A 174 -14.81 -10.55 5.55
CA SER A 174 -14.68 -11.94 5.10
C SER A 174 -13.45 -12.09 4.22
N SER A 175 -13.02 -13.34 3.97
CA SER A 175 -11.94 -13.66 3.01
C SER A 175 -12.31 -13.37 1.55
N SER A 176 -13.45 -12.72 1.28
CA SER A 176 -13.92 -12.40 -0.08
C SER A 176 -12.94 -11.51 -0.85
N CYS A 177 -12.13 -10.70 -0.17
CA CYS A 177 -11.08 -9.89 -0.79
C CYS A 177 -10.03 -10.72 -1.56
N HIS A 178 -9.92 -12.01 -1.27
CA HIS A 178 -9.08 -12.95 -2.04
C HIS A 178 -9.64 -13.30 -3.41
N HIS A 179 -10.84 -12.82 -3.77
CA HIS A 179 -11.35 -12.98 -5.13
C HIS A 179 -10.64 -11.99 -6.08
N PRO A 180 -10.08 -12.45 -7.22
CA PRO A 180 -9.31 -11.61 -8.15
C PRO A 180 -10.02 -10.33 -8.60
N LEU A 181 -11.33 -10.37 -8.84
CA LEU A 181 -12.11 -9.18 -9.23
C LEU A 181 -12.14 -8.12 -8.12
N LEU A 182 -12.29 -8.54 -6.86
CA LEU A 182 -12.31 -7.61 -5.72
C LEU A 182 -10.91 -7.09 -5.41
N ALA A 183 -9.88 -7.93 -5.53
CA ALA A 183 -8.49 -7.51 -5.39
C ALA A 183 -8.14 -6.40 -6.40
N SER A 184 -8.56 -6.56 -7.65
CA SER A 184 -8.35 -5.58 -8.72
C SER A 184 -9.14 -4.30 -8.51
N ALA A 185 -10.39 -4.42 -8.05
CA ALA A 185 -11.20 -3.25 -7.68
C ALA A 185 -10.54 -2.45 -6.55
N MET A 186 -9.98 -3.15 -5.54
CA MET A 186 -9.27 -2.51 -4.45
C MET A 186 -8.01 -1.78 -4.93
N ALA A 187 -7.19 -2.42 -5.77
CA ALA A 187 -6.02 -1.77 -6.37
C ALA A 187 -6.42 -0.54 -7.21
N LYS A 188 -7.54 -0.61 -7.94
CA LYS A 188 -8.08 0.52 -8.70
C LYS A 188 -8.47 1.69 -7.79
N ILE A 189 -9.16 1.42 -6.68
CA ILE A 189 -9.53 2.43 -5.69
C ILE A 189 -8.28 3.06 -5.06
N MET A 190 -7.22 2.27 -4.82
CA MET A 190 -5.94 2.77 -4.31
C MET A 190 -5.16 3.65 -5.29
N GLN A 191 -5.61 3.84 -6.53
CA GLN A 191 -5.02 4.83 -7.42
C GLN A 191 -5.36 6.27 -7.02
N ASP A 192 -6.47 6.49 -6.30
CA ASP A 192 -6.89 7.82 -5.84
C ASP A 192 -6.24 8.20 -4.50
N ASP A 193 -5.61 9.37 -4.42
CA ASP A 193 -4.87 9.80 -3.22
C ASP A 193 -5.78 9.99 -1.99
N GLY A 194 -7.03 10.43 -2.17
CA GLY A 194 -7.98 10.62 -1.08
C GLY A 194 -8.43 9.29 -0.47
N ASP A 195 -8.66 8.30 -1.34
CA ASP A 195 -9.06 6.96 -0.93
C ASP A 195 -7.94 6.22 -0.15
N ARG A 196 -6.66 6.44 -0.51
CA ARG A 196 -5.49 5.86 0.18
C ARG A 196 -5.43 6.25 1.65
N VAL A 197 -5.66 7.52 1.97
CA VAL A 197 -5.58 8.03 3.35
C VAL A 197 -6.64 7.40 4.23
N VAL A 198 -7.83 7.13 3.68
CA VAL A 198 -8.92 6.48 4.41
C VAL A 198 -8.58 5.01 4.66
N VAL A 199 -8.08 4.31 3.65
CA VAL A 199 -7.70 2.90 3.76
C VAL A 199 -6.51 2.68 4.70
N GLY A 200 -5.48 3.53 4.62
CA GLY A 200 -4.30 3.41 5.47
C GLY A 200 -4.59 3.59 6.97
N LYS A 201 -5.69 4.26 7.34
CA LYS A 201 -6.11 4.46 8.74
C LYS A 201 -6.91 3.30 9.32
N ASP A 202 -7.40 2.38 8.49
CA ASP A 202 -8.23 1.26 8.95
C ASP A 202 -7.35 0.01 9.15
N GLU A 203 -7.13 -0.37 10.41
CA GLU A 203 -6.29 -1.53 10.78
C GLU A 203 -6.80 -2.85 10.18
N ASN A 204 -8.12 -3.03 10.06
CA ASN A 204 -8.68 -4.26 9.51
C ASN A 204 -8.40 -4.37 8.01
N VAL A 205 -8.55 -3.26 7.28
CA VAL A 205 -8.26 -3.22 5.84
C VAL A 205 -6.79 -3.56 5.59
N VAL A 206 -5.89 -2.96 6.36
CA VAL A 206 -4.45 -3.20 6.25
C VAL A 206 -4.10 -4.67 6.52
N GLN A 207 -4.64 -5.28 7.58
CA GLN A 207 -4.41 -6.70 7.88
C GLN A 207 -4.91 -7.62 6.76
N GLN A 208 -6.06 -7.30 6.15
CA GLN A 208 -6.58 -8.09 5.04
C GLN A 208 -5.74 -7.94 3.77
N LEU A 209 -5.22 -6.75 3.47
CA LEU A 209 -4.27 -6.56 2.37
C LEU A 209 -2.99 -7.39 2.58
N ILE A 210 -2.47 -7.43 3.82
CA ILE A 210 -1.32 -8.27 4.18
C ILE A 210 -1.68 -9.75 4.01
N SER A 211 -2.87 -10.18 4.44
CA SER A 211 -3.35 -11.55 4.23
C SER A 211 -3.42 -11.93 2.74
N MET A 212 -3.82 -11.00 1.87
CA MET A 212 -3.87 -11.23 0.42
C MET A 212 -2.49 -11.45 -0.22
N MET A 213 -1.40 -10.92 0.36
CA MET A 213 -0.04 -11.23 -0.11
C MET A 213 0.32 -12.71 0.08
N SER A 214 -0.30 -13.38 1.05
CA SER A 214 -0.11 -14.82 1.30
C SER A 214 -1.08 -15.71 0.49
N SER A 215 -1.80 -15.15 -0.49
CA SER A 215 -2.72 -15.91 -1.33
C SER A 215 -1.98 -16.89 -2.26
N ASP A 216 -2.66 -17.98 -2.63
CA ASP A 216 -2.18 -18.90 -3.68
C ASP A 216 -2.41 -18.34 -5.09
N ASN A 217 -3.26 -17.32 -5.23
CA ASN A 217 -3.57 -16.71 -6.53
C ASN A 217 -2.57 -15.59 -6.86
N PRO A 218 -1.73 -15.73 -7.90
CA PRO A 218 -0.69 -14.74 -8.20
C PRO A 218 -1.25 -13.35 -8.52
N HIS A 219 -2.42 -13.26 -9.15
CA HIS A 219 -3.08 -11.97 -9.43
C HIS A 219 -3.49 -11.26 -8.15
N VAL A 220 -3.96 -11.99 -7.14
CA VAL A 220 -4.33 -11.41 -5.84
C VAL A 220 -3.08 -10.86 -5.14
N ILE A 221 -1.97 -11.60 -5.18
CA ILE A 221 -0.69 -11.15 -4.64
C ILE A 221 -0.22 -9.88 -5.36
N GLU A 222 -0.34 -9.83 -6.69
CA GLU A 222 0.00 -8.67 -7.52
C GLU A 222 -0.79 -7.43 -7.05
N GLN A 223 -2.12 -7.52 -7.01
CA GLN A 223 -2.99 -6.39 -6.64
C GLN A 223 -2.79 -5.94 -5.18
N ALA A 224 -2.59 -6.89 -4.26
CA ALA A 224 -2.31 -6.61 -2.86
C ALA A 224 -0.95 -5.91 -2.68
N SER A 225 0.08 -6.41 -3.34
CA SER A 225 1.43 -5.84 -3.29
C SER A 225 1.46 -4.44 -3.89
N TYR A 226 0.71 -4.19 -4.96
CA TYR A 226 0.52 -2.85 -5.50
C TYR A 226 -0.10 -1.90 -4.46
N ALA A 227 -1.26 -2.26 -3.90
CA ALA A 227 -1.95 -1.45 -2.89
C ALA A 227 -1.05 -1.15 -1.68
N LEU A 228 -0.36 -2.17 -1.17
CA LEU A 228 0.56 -2.03 -0.05
C LEU A 228 1.79 -1.19 -0.39
N SER A 229 2.32 -1.27 -1.62
CA SER A 229 3.47 -0.46 -2.03
C SER A 229 3.12 1.03 -1.99
N VAL A 230 1.90 1.38 -2.40
CA VAL A 230 1.39 2.75 -2.39
C VAL A 230 1.18 3.24 -0.96
N LEU A 231 0.61 2.39 -0.10
CA LEU A 231 0.40 2.71 1.33
C LEU A 231 1.71 2.83 2.11
N ALA A 232 2.70 1.99 1.79
CA ALA A 232 4.01 1.96 2.46
C ALA A 232 4.84 3.25 2.27
N ALA A 233 4.45 4.15 1.37
CA ALA A 233 5.10 5.44 1.21
C ALA A 233 4.76 6.44 2.34
N ASP A 234 3.66 6.23 3.06
CA ASP A 234 3.28 7.03 4.23
C ASP A 234 3.92 6.47 5.51
N VAL A 235 4.58 7.32 6.30
CA VAL A 235 5.31 6.92 7.50
C VAL A 235 4.39 6.31 8.56
N SER A 236 3.19 6.88 8.77
CA SER A 236 2.23 6.37 9.77
C SER A 236 1.72 4.99 9.36
N VAL A 237 1.40 4.82 8.09
CA VAL A 237 0.90 3.54 7.57
C VAL A 237 2.00 2.50 7.54
N ALA A 238 3.24 2.84 7.16
CA ALA A 238 4.38 1.93 7.20
C ALA A 238 4.64 1.37 8.60
N MET A 239 4.57 2.21 9.64
CA MET A 239 4.68 1.75 11.03
C MET A 239 3.58 0.76 11.41
N GLN A 240 2.35 0.98 10.94
CA GLN A 240 1.22 0.07 11.13
C GLN A 240 1.38 -1.25 10.36
N LEU A 241 1.93 -1.21 9.14
CA LEU A 241 2.27 -2.41 8.37
C LEU A 241 3.27 -3.28 9.11
N MET A 242 4.30 -2.68 9.70
CA MET A 242 5.28 -3.38 10.52
C MET A 242 4.68 -3.96 11.80
N LYS A 243 3.74 -3.26 12.44
CA LYS A 243 2.99 -3.77 13.61
C LYS A 243 2.07 -4.95 13.24
N SER A 244 1.66 -5.03 11.98
CA SER A 244 0.75 -6.06 11.46
C SER A 244 1.50 -7.21 10.78
N ASP A 245 2.79 -7.38 11.07
CA ASP A 245 3.64 -8.49 10.61
C ASP A 245 3.74 -8.66 9.07
N ILE A 246 3.75 -7.56 8.31
CA ILE A 246 3.94 -7.59 6.84
C ILE A 246 5.24 -8.30 6.40
N MET A 247 6.24 -8.39 7.28
CA MET A 247 7.52 -9.04 6.98
C MET A 247 7.39 -10.53 6.69
N GLN A 248 6.46 -11.24 7.36
CA GLN A 248 6.25 -12.68 7.15
C GLN A 248 5.86 -12.99 5.69
N PRO A 249 4.82 -12.35 5.10
CA PRO A 249 4.51 -12.50 3.69
C PRO A 249 5.64 -12.04 2.76
N ILE A 250 6.32 -10.92 3.06
CA ILE A 250 7.42 -10.41 2.24
C ILE A 250 8.56 -11.43 2.14
N GLU A 251 9.03 -11.97 3.27
CA GLU A 251 10.12 -12.94 3.31
C GLU A 251 9.74 -14.22 2.55
N SER A 252 8.54 -14.73 2.80
CA SER A 252 8.00 -15.90 2.09
C SER A 252 7.99 -15.69 0.58
N LEU A 253 7.49 -14.55 0.11
CA LEU A 253 7.42 -14.22 -1.32
C LEU A 253 8.80 -14.01 -1.96
N LEU A 254 9.71 -13.30 -1.29
CA LEU A 254 11.06 -13.07 -1.80
C LEU A 254 11.90 -14.36 -1.90
N MET A 255 11.57 -15.39 -1.12
CA MET A 255 12.23 -16.70 -1.20
C MET A 255 11.58 -17.67 -2.19
N ARG A 256 10.37 -17.37 -2.69
CA ARG A 256 9.67 -18.26 -3.63
C ARG A 256 10.38 -18.29 -4.97
N SER A 257 10.83 -19.48 -5.37
CA SER A 257 11.54 -19.72 -6.62
C SER A 257 10.66 -19.64 -7.88
N THR A 258 9.35 -19.77 -7.73
CA THR A 258 8.37 -19.85 -8.84
C THR A 258 7.52 -18.58 -9.00
N MET A 259 7.90 -17.48 -8.36
CA MET A 259 7.12 -16.24 -8.43
C MET A 259 7.25 -15.57 -9.80
N GLY A 260 6.15 -15.05 -10.33
CA GLY A 260 6.16 -14.26 -11.55
C GLY A 260 6.93 -12.94 -11.35
N GLN A 261 7.37 -12.36 -12.48
CA GLN A 261 8.24 -11.18 -12.46
C GLN A 261 7.50 -9.92 -12.00
N GLU A 262 6.21 -9.80 -12.29
CA GLU A 262 5.44 -8.60 -11.93
C GLU A 262 5.10 -8.58 -10.44
N GLU A 263 4.74 -9.71 -9.87
CA GLU A 263 4.54 -9.86 -8.42
C GLU A 263 5.83 -9.55 -7.66
N LEU A 264 6.97 -10.09 -8.14
CA LEU A 264 8.28 -9.84 -7.55
C LEU A 264 8.67 -8.36 -7.57
N LYS A 265 8.40 -7.65 -8.68
CA LYS A 265 8.65 -6.21 -8.79
C LYS A 265 7.83 -5.45 -7.75
N LEU A 266 6.55 -5.79 -7.56
CA LEU A 266 5.69 -5.10 -6.60
C LEU A 266 6.08 -5.41 -5.15
N VAL A 267 6.42 -6.66 -4.81
CA VAL A 267 6.93 -7.02 -3.49
C VAL A 267 8.23 -6.26 -3.19
N LEU A 268 9.16 -6.18 -4.15
CA LEU A 268 10.37 -5.36 -3.99
C LEU A 268 10.02 -3.88 -3.84
N GLN A 269 9.03 -3.36 -4.55
CA GLN A 269 8.60 -1.97 -4.41
C GLN A 269 8.05 -1.68 -3.01
N VAL A 270 7.33 -2.62 -2.39
CA VAL A 270 6.93 -2.53 -0.97
C VAL A 270 8.17 -2.39 -0.08
N VAL A 271 9.17 -3.26 -0.26
CA VAL A 271 10.43 -3.21 0.51
C VAL A 271 11.17 -1.89 0.30
N VAL A 272 11.29 -1.41 -0.94
CA VAL A 272 11.93 -0.13 -1.29
C VAL A 272 11.27 1.03 -0.55
N ASN A 273 9.94 1.08 -0.53
CA ASN A 273 9.18 2.16 0.09
C ASN A 273 9.29 2.09 1.62
N LEU A 274 9.05 0.91 2.21
CA LEU A 274 9.17 0.73 3.65
C LEU A 274 10.58 1.07 4.15
N ALA A 275 11.63 0.61 3.46
CA ALA A 275 13.03 0.85 3.83
C ALA A 275 13.43 2.33 3.84
N PHE A 276 12.68 3.22 3.16
CA PHE A 276 12.97 4.65 3.13
C PHE A 276 12.16 5.46 4.16
N THR A 277 11.15 4.86 4.80
CA THR A 277 10.23 5.60 5.66
C THR A 277 10.82 6.06 6.98
N SER A 278 11.55 5.19 7.69
CA SER A 278 12.23 5.52 8.94
C SER A 278 13.33 4.50 9.25
N ASP A 279 14.29 4.91 10.07
CA ASP A 279 15.38 4.04 10.52
C ASP A 279 14.87 2.82 11.31
N ASP A 280 13.81 3.01 12.11
CA ASP A 280 13.20 1.92 12.88
C ASP A 280 12.57 0.85 11.99
N VAL A 281 11.89 1.27 10.92
CA VAL A 281 11.30 0.36 9.94
C VAL A 281 12.41 -0.32 9.14
N ALA A 282 13.38 0.44 8.63
CA ALA A 282 14.52 -0.09 7.88
C ALA A 282 15.29 -1.16 8.68
N ARG A 283 15.56 -0.89 9.95
CA ARG A 283 16.25 -1.81 10.87
C ARG A 283 15.52 -3.14 11.05
N LYS A 284 14.18 -3.10 11.10
CA LYS A 284 13.35 -4.32 11.22
C LYS A 284 13.25 -5.11 9.91
N ILE A 285 13.34 -4.44 8.76
CA ILE A 285 13.24 -5.07 7.44
C ILE A 285 14.48 -5.86 7.08
N LEU A 286 15.68 -5.38 7.45
CA LEU A 286 16.93 -6.04 7.09
C LEU A 286 17.17 -7.28 7.98
N THR A 287 16.43 -8.35 7.70
CA THR A 287 16.69 -9.68 8.24
C THR A 287 17.76 -10.39 7.41
N LYS A 288 18.33 -11.47 7.94
CA LYS A 288 19.32 -12.28 7.20
C LYS A 288 18.74 -12.85 5.91
N ASP A 289 17.47 -13.19 5.97
CA ASP A 289 16.70 -13.79 4.88
C ASP A 289 16.41 -12.77 3.78
N VAL A 290 15.96 -11.56 4.14
CA VAL A 290 15.81 -10.46 3.19
C VAL A 290 17.15 -10.09 2.56
N LEU A 291 18.24 -10.00 3.33
CA LEU A 291 19.57 -9.73 2.79
C LEU A 291 19.98 -10.77 1.76
N ARG A 292 19.84 -12.06 2.09
CA ARG A 292 20.17 -13.15 1.17
C ARG A 292 19.33 -13.09 -0.11
N SER A 293 18.03 -12.83 0.00
CA SER A 293 17.17 -12.65 -1.16
C SER A 293 17.58 -11.43 -2.00
N LEU A 294 17.89 -10.29 -1.38
CA LEU A 294 18.35 -9.10 -2.10
C LEU A 294 19.68 -9.33 -2.83
N GLU A 295 20.62 -10.07 -2.26
CA GLU A 295 21.87 -10.45 -2.93
C GLU A 295 21.60 -11.27 -4.20
N VAL A 296 20.68 -12.24 -4.14
CA VAL A 296 20.27 -13.02 -5.32
C VAL A 296 19.56 -12.13 -6.35
N LEU A 297 18.66 -11.27 -5.90
CA LEU A 297 17.83 -10.43 -6.76
C LEU A 297 18.61 -9.30 -7.44
N CYS A 298 19.69 -8.80 -6.82
CA CYS A 298 20.61 -7.86 -7.46
C CYS A 298 21.33 -8.48 -8.67
N ALA A 299 21.43 -9.81 -8.74
CA ALA A 299 21.99 -10.56 -9.88
C ALA A 299 20.91 -11.15 -10.82
N HIS A 300 19.64 -10.77 -10.65
CA HIS A 300 18.53 -11.34 -11.40
C HIS A 300 18.60 -11.02 -12.90
N ARG A 301 17.94 -11.81 -13.77
CA ARG A 301 18.00 -11.61 -15.24
C ARG A 301 17.22 -10.38 -15.71
N ASP A 302 16.12 -10.06 -15.04
CA ASP A 302 15.28 -8.90 -15.31
C ASP A 302 15.92 -7.63 -14.70
N THR A 303 16.11 -6.61 -15.54
CA THR A 303 16.80 -5.36 -15.17
C THR A 303 15.99 -4.49 -14.21
N GLU A 304 14.66 -4.55 -14.25
CA GLU A 304 13.81 -3.81 -13.30
C GLU A 304 13.83 -4.47 -11.91
N VAL A 305 13.83 -5.81 -11.84
CA VAL A 305 14.05 -6.54 -10.58
C VAL A 305 15.41 -6.19 -9.98
N GLN A 306 16.48 -6.21 -10.79
CA GLN A 306 17.81 -5.77 -10.34
C GLN A 306 17.77 -4.34 -9.80
N ARG A 307 17.16 -3.42 -10.56
CA ARG A 307 17.06 -2.01 -10.19
C ARG A 307 16.35 -1.82 -8.86
N LEU A 308 15.21 -2.48 -8.65
CA LEU A 308 14.42 -2.40 -7.41
C LEU A 308 15.17 -3.01 -6.22
N ALA A 309 15.83 -4.16 -6.40
CA ALA A 309 16.66 -4.76 -5.36
C ALA A 309 17.82 -3.84 -4.93
N LEU A 310 18.49 -3.18 -5.90
CA LEU A 310 19.54 -2.19 -5.62
C LEU A 310 18.99 -0.95 -4.91
N PHE A 311 17.79 -0.50 -5.27
CA PHE A 311 17.12 0.58 -4.54
C PHE A 311 16.82 0.19 -3.10
N ALA A 312 16.34 -1.04 -2.86
CA ALA A 312 16.08 -1.56 -1.52
C ALA A 312 17.37 -1.59 -0.69
N VAL A 313 18.47 -2.15 -1.23
CA VAL A 313 19.79 -2.15 -0.57
C VAL A 313 20.24 -0.74 -0.22
N GLY A 314 20.18 0.19 -1.18
CA GLY A 314 20.57 1.58 -0.95
C GLY A 314 19.68 2.28 0.10
N ASN A 315 18.38 2.01 0.11
CA ASN A 315 17.46 2.60 1.07
C ASN A 315 17.69 2.05 2.48
N LEU A 316 17.87 0.73 2.62
CA LEU A 316 18.19 0.09 3.88
C LEU A 316 19.52 0.59 4.46
N ALA A 317 20.48 0.97 3.62
CA ALA A 317 21.77 1.50 4.02
C ALA A 317 21.74 2.96 4.54
N PHE A 318 20.62 3.68 4.47
CA PHE A 318 20.51 4.97 5.15
C PHE A 318 20.55 4.80 6.67
N CYS A 319 19.89 3.77 7.19
CA CYS A 319 19.97 3.36 8.59
C CYS A 319 21.41 2.89 8.92
N LEU A 320 21.97 3.42 10.01
CA LEU A 320 23.37 3.21 10.40
C LEU A 320 23.65 1.74 10.75
N GLU A 321 22.80 1.09 11.55
CA GLU A 321 22.97 -0.31 11.94
C GLU A 321 22.93 -1.24 10.72
N ASN A 322 21.99 -0.99 9.82
CA ASN A 322 21.88 -1.73 8.57
C ASN A 322 23.11 -1.53 7.68
N ARG A 323 23.60 -0.30 7.58
CA ARG A 323 24.81 0.01 6.80
C ARG A 323 26.00 -0.80 7.26
N HIS A 324 26.22 -0.92 8.58
CA HIS A 324 27.31 -1.76 9.11
C HIS A 324 27.19 -3.21 8.66
N THR A 325 25.97 -3.77 8.70
CA THR A 325 25.71 -5.15 8.24
C THR A 325 25.92 -5.30 6.74
N LEU A 326 25.45 -4.35 5.93
CA LEU A 326 25.57 -4.37 4.47
C LEU A 326 27.02 -4.19 4.00
N VAL A 327 27.78 -3.28 4.61
CA VAL A 327 29.22 -3.08 4.31
C VAL A 327 30.05 -4.30 4.69
N ALA A 328 29.66 -5.02 5.74
CA ALA A 328 30.32 -6.26 6.14
C ALA A 328 30.04 -7.44 5.17
N SER A 329 29.03 -7.36 4.31
CA SER A 329 28.75 -8.39 3.30
C SER A 329 29.71 -8.26 2.11
N GLU A 330 30.70 -9.15 2.04
CA GLU A 330 31.64 -9.20 0.93
C GLU A 330 30.95 -9.60 -0.39
N SER A 331 29.99 -10.54 -0.34
CA SER A 331 29.23 -10.98 -1.50
C SER A 331 28.45 -9.84 -2.14
N LEU A 332 27.78 -9.03 -1.31
CA LEU A 332 27.05 -7.86 -1.78
C LEU A 332 28.01 -6.83 -2.39
N ARG A 333 29.12 -6.53 -1.73
CA ARG A 333 30.13 -5.57 -2.23
C ARG A 333 30.70 -5.99 -3.59
N GLU A 334 31.09 -7.26 -3.73
CA GLU A 334 31.59 -7.80 -5.00
C GLU A 334 30.53 -7.73 -6.12
N LEU A 335 29.29 -8.05 -5.79
CA LEU A 335 28.18 -7.97 -6.73
C LEU A 335 27.94 -6.54 -7.21
N LEU A 336 27.90 -5.56 -6.29
CA LEU A 336 27.74 -4.15 -6.62
C LEU A 336 28.86 -3.65 -7.54
N LEU A 337 30.11 -4.03 -7.27
CA LEU A 337 31.25 -3.67 -8.12
C LEU A 337 31.18 -4.32 -9.50
N ARG A 338 30.70 -5.57 -9.59
CA ARG A 338 30.46 -6.23 -10.89
C ARG A 338 29.39 -5.49 -11.69
N LEU A 339 28.32 -5.04 -11.04
CA LEU A 339 27.22 -4.30 -11.69
C LEU A 339 27.65 -2.92 -12.19
N MET A 340 28.76 -2.35 -11.70
CA MET A 340 29.36 -1.14 -12.27
C MET A 340 29.89 -1.34 -13.70
N GLY A 341 30.04 -2.59 -14.16
CA GLY A 341 30.41 -2.94 -15.53
C GLY A 341 29.22 -3.25 -16.47
N THR A 342 27.97 -3.13 -15.99
CA THR A 342 26.79 -3.44 -16.80
C THR A 342 26.56 -2.42 -17.91
N SER A 343 25.94 -2.85 -19.02
CA SER A 343 25.53 -1.97 -20.12
C SER A 343 24.22 -1.22 -19.86
N ASP A 344 23.37 -1.72 -18.95
CA ASP A 344 22.12 -1.04 -18.61
C ASP A 344 22.38 0.15 -17.68
N LEU A 345 22.16 1.36 -18.20
CA LEU A 345 22.43 2.61 -17.49
C LEU A 345 21.60 2.77 -16.20
N ARG A 346 20.38 2.20 -16.13
CA ARG A 346 19.53 2.31 -14.94
C ARG A 346 20.07 1.42 -13.82
N VAL A 347 20.48 0.21 -14.15
CA VAL A 347 21.10 -0.72 -13.19
C VAL A 347 22.44 -0.17 -12.72
N TYR A 348 23.27 0.36 -13.65
CA TYR A 348 24.52 1.04 -13.32
C TYR A 348 24.31 2.17 -12.31
N LYS A 349 23.34 3.07 -12.57
CA LYS A 349 23.05 4.20 -11.67
C LYS A 349 22.56 3.73 -10.31
N ALA A 350 21.74 2.69 -10.25
CA ALA A 350 21.26 2.13 -8.99
C ALA A 350 22.38 1.49 -8.16
N ALA A 351 23.29 0.73 -8.80
CA ALA A 351 24.46 0.14 -8.15
C ALA A 351 25.44 1.22 -7.67
N ALA A 352 25.71 2.24 -8.49
CA ALA A 352 26.53 3.39 -8.13
C ALA A 352 25.96 4.13 -6.91
N ARG A 353 24.64 4.35 -6.88
CA ARG A 353 23.95 4.93 -5.73
C ARG A 353 24.11 4.09 -4.48
N ALA A 354 23.91 2.77 -4.57
CA ALA A 354 24.06 1.87 -3.42
C ALA A 354 25.49 1.92 -2.85
N LEU A 355 26.52 1.84 -3.71
CA LEU A 355 27.93 1.96 -3.30
C LEU A 355 28.23 3.30 -2.62
N ALA A 356 27.70 4.41 -3.16
CA ALA A 356 27.88 5.73 -2.58
C ALA A 356 27.28 5.82 -1.16
N ILE A 357 26.07 5.29 -0.95
CA ILE A 357 25.40 5.29 0.36
C ILE A 357 26.14 4.41 1.37
N LEU A 358 26.70 3.28 0.91
CA LEU A 358 27.52 2.39 1.74
C LEU A 358 28.88 3.01 2.14
N GLY A 359 29.24 4.17 1.59
CA GLY A 359 30.52 4.82 1.86
C GLY A 359 31.70 4.24 1.08
N GLU A 360 31.44 3.41 0.08
CA GLU A 360 32.43 2.74 -0.78
C GLU A 360 32.96 3.69 -1.89
N ASN A 361 33.21 4.96 -1.53
CA ASN A 361 33.50 6.05 -2.47
C ASN A 361 34.74 5.80 -3.33
N GLU A 362 35.81 5.23 -2.75
CA GLU A 362 37.02 4.90 -3.49
C GLU A 362 36.81 3.74 -4.47
N ASN A 363 36.06 2.71 -4.04
CA ASN A 363 35.73 1.58 -4.89
C ASN A 363 34.80 2.00 -6.04
N LEU A 364 33.80 2.85 -5.75
CA LEU A 364 32.94 3.50 -6.75
C LEU A 364 33.75 4.35 -7.73
N ARG A 365 34.70 5.16 -7.25
CA ARG A 365 35.57 6.00 -8.08
C ARG A 365 36.42 5.15 -9.03
N ARG A 366 37.03 4.08 -8.53
CA ARG A 366 37.81 3.12 -9.35
C ARG A 366 36.94 2.46 -10.41
N ALA A 367 35.77 1.96 -10.02
CA ALA A 367 34.84 1.26 -10.90
C ALA A 367 34.29 2.18 -12.00
N SER A 368 33.98 3.43 -11.67
CA SER A 368 33.53 4.46 -12.63
C SER A 368 34.67 5.04 -13.47
N ARG A 369 35.93 4.62 -13.26
CA ARG A 369 37.15 5.19 -13.88
C ARG A 369 37.26 6.71 -13.70
N ALA A 370 36.64 7.23 -12.63
CA ALA A 370 36.71 8.63 -12.29
C ALA A 370 38.12 8.98 -11.82
N ARG A 371 38.62 10.14 -12.28
CA ARG A 371 39.93 10.63 -11.86
C ARG A 371 39.94 10.87 -10.34
N PRO A 372 41.05 10.56 -9.64
CA PRO A 372 41.22 11.00 -8.26
C PRO A 372 40.98 12.51 -8.18
N ILE A 373 40.22 12.97 -7.19
CA ILE A 373 40.08 14.39 -6.92
C ILE A 373 41.43 14.84 -6.36
N ALA A 374 42.26 15.44 -7.21
CA ALA A 374 43.64 15.82 -6.88
C ALA A 374 43.73 17.00 -5.89
N LYS A 375 42.61 17.64 -5.57
CA LYS A 375 42.53 18.78 -4.65
C LYS A 375 41.97 18.30 -3.31
N GLN A 376 42.52 18.82 -2.21
CA GLN A 376 41.92 18.67 -0.89
C GLN A 376 40.50 19.23 -0.95
N GLY A 377 39.49 18.39 -0.69
CA GLY A 377 38.11 18.84 -0.61
C GLY A 377 37.92 19.82 0.54
N LEU A 378 36.97 20.75 0.41
CA LEU A 378 36.64 21.69 1.48
C LEU A 378 35.90 20.94 2.60
N ARG A 379 36.47 20.90 3.81
CA ARG A 379 35.85 20.29 4.98
C ARG A 379 34.95 21.33 5.64
N ILE A 380 33.63 21.18 5.51
CA ILE A 380 32.65 22.10 6.08
C ILE A 380 31.99 21.46 7.29
N LEU A 381 32.03 22.14 8.44
CA LEU A 381 31.20 21.82 9.60
C LEU A 381 29.97 22.73 9.60
N ALA A 382 28.80 22.17 9.34
CA ALA A 382 27.52 22.88 9.41
C ALA A 382 26.79 22.52 10.72
N MET A 383 26.50 23.52 11.54
CA MET A 383 25.84 23.36 12.84
C MET A 383 24.45 24.01 12.83
N ASP A 384 23.41 23.23 13.08
CA ASP A 384 22.05 23.75 13.22
C ASP A 384 21.77 24.29 14.63
N GLY A 385 21.01 25.38 14.72
CA GLY A 385 20.78 26.14 15.95
C GLY A 385 19.48 25.77 16.67
N GLY A 386 19.47 24.65 17.38
CA GLY A 386 18.28 24.09 18.05
C GLY A 386 17.90 24.68 19.42
N GLY A 387 18.08 25.99 19.67
CA GLY A 387 17.79 26.60 20.98
C GLY A 387 18.74 26.12 22.09
N MET A 388 18.30 25.99 23.37
CA MET A 388 19.16 25.65 24.54
C MET A 388 20.01 24.36 24.43
N ARG A 389 19.86 23.58 23.36
CA ARG A 389 20.68 22.41 23.03
C ARG A 389 22.13 22.72 22.64
N GLY A 390 22.54 23.99 22.52
CA GLY A 390 23.93 24.34 22.16
C GLY A 390 24.98 23.82 23.15
N LEU A 391 24.63 23.59 24.42
CA LEU A 391 25.50 22.89 25.39
C LEU A 391 25.81 21.44 24.96
N ALA A 392 24.82 20.71 24.45
CA ALA A 392 25.02 19.36 23.93
C ALA A 392 25.90 19.38 22.68
N THR A 393 25.75 20.40 21.82
CA THR A 393 26.64 20.61 20.67
C THR A 393 28.09 20.81 21.11
N VAL A 394 28.34 21.69 22.09
CA VAL A 394 29.70 21.90 22.62
C VAL A 394 30.28 20.61 23.22
N GLN A 395 29.48 19.82 23.93
CA GLN A 395 29.92 18.52 24.46
C GLN A 395 30.28 17.51 23.37
N MET A 396 29.48 17.41 22.30
CA MET A 396 29.80 16.54 21.16
C MET A 396 31.12 16.98 20.49
N LEU A 397 31.32 18.28 20.31
CA LEU A 397 32.56 18.82 19.76
C LEU A 397 33.76 18.51 20.67
N LYS A 398 33.59 18.51 22.00
CA LYS A 398 34.66 18.14 22.95
C LYS A 398 35.07 16.69 22.77
N GLN A 399 34.11 15.79 22.58
CA GLN A 399 34.40 14.38 22.30
C GLN A 399 35.15 14.20 20.98
N ILE A 400 34.82 15.01 19.96
CA ILE A 400 35.52 15.00 18.67
C ILE A 400 36.97 15.48 18.83
N GLU A 401 37.21 16.59 19.53
CA GLU A 401 38.59 17.08 19.79
C GLU A 401 39.40 16.04 20.57
N GLN A 402 38.80 15.41 21.58
CA GLN A 402 39.45 14.35 22.36
C GLN A 402 39.79 13.12 21.52
N GLY A 403 38.86 12.67 20.67
CA GLY A 403 39.05 11.49 19.84
C GLY A 403 40.06 11.70 18.70
N THR A 404 40.24 12.94 18.25
CA THR A 404 41.11 13.27 17.11
C THR A 404 42.43 13.92 17.51
N GLY A 405 42.53 14.44 18.74
CA GLY A 405 43.68 15.22 19.22
C GLY A 405 43.87 16.56 18.51
N LYS A 406 42.87 17.04 17.77
CA LYS A 406 42.90 18.28 17.00
C LYS A 406 41.76 19.20 17.41
N ARG A 407 41.96 20.51 17.26
CA ARG A 407 40.89 21.49 17.46
C ARG A 407 39.87 21.45 16.32
N ILE A 408 38.61 21.79 16.60
CA ILE A 408 37.57 21.80 15.57
C ILE A 408 37.96 22.71 14.38
N HIS A 409 38.55 23.87 14.62
CA HIS A 409 38.98 24.79 13.55
C HIS A 409 40.21 24.31 12.77
N GLU A 410 40.98 23.35 13.28
CA GLU A 410 42.08 22.69 12.53
C GLU A 410 41.53 21.56 11.64
N MET A 411 40.39 21.00 12.03
CA MET A 411 39.74 19.89 11.34
C MET A 411 38.88 20.33 10.16
N PHE A 412 38.34 21.55 10.17
CA PHE A 412 37.42 22.06 9.16
C PHE A 412 37.89 23.38 8.56
N ASP A 413 37.78 23.50 7.24
CA ASP A 413 38.19 24.67 6.46
C ASP A 413 37.13 25.78 6.50
N LEU A 414 35.86 25.41 6.77
CA LEU A 414 34.75 26.32 6.97
C LEU A 414 33.87 25.78 8.09
N ILE A 415 33.55 26.63 9.06
CA ILE A 415 32.56 26.34 10.10
C ILE A 415 31.39 27.32 9.89
N CYS A 416 30.20 26.79 9.71
CA CYS A 416 28.99 27.59 9.51
C CYS A 416 27.84 27.06 10.38
N GLY A 417 26.85 27.90 10.62
CA GLY A 417 25.68 27.50 11.38
C GLY A 417 24.62 28.58 11.46
N THR A 418 23.45 28.20 11.97
CA THR A 418 22.30 29.08 12.18
C THR A 418 22.08 29.31 13.67
N SER A 419 21.49 30.45 14.06
CA SER A 419 21.14 30.77 15.46
C SER A 419 22.33 30.49 16.43
N THR A 420 22.16 29.60 17.41
CA THR A 420 23.20 29.21 18.37
C THR A 420 24.39 28.50 17.73
N GLY A 421 24.16 27.72 16.67
CA GLY A 421 25.22 27.13 15.85
C GLY A 421 26.02 28.20 15.11
N GLY A 422 25.38 29.30 14.69
CA GLY A 422 26.07 30.44 14.07
C GLY A 422 27.04 31.13 15.03
N MET A 423 26.64 31.32 16.29
CA MET A 423 27.52 31.85 17.33
C MET A 423 28.73 30.96 17.57
N LEU A 424 28.52 29.64 17.69
CA LEU A 424 29.61 28.67 17.83
C LEU A 424 30.50 28.65 16.59
N ALA A 425 29.95 28.82 15.39
CA ALA A 425 30.73 28.88 14.16
C ALA A 425 31.67 30.09 14.15
N VAL A 426 31.22 31.25 14.63
CA VAL A 426 32.08 32.44 14.79
C VAL A 426 33.11 32.20 15.90
N ALA A 427 32.70 31.69 17.05
CA ALA A 427 33.58 31.45 18.19
C ALA A 427 34.71 30.47 17.84
N LEU A 428 34.37 29.33 17.23
CA LEU A 428 35.32 28.29 16.86
C LEU A 428 36.09 28.63 15.58
N GLY A 429 35.39 29.04 14.52
CA GLY A 429 35.98 29.19 13.18
C GLY A 429 36.70 30.51 12.95
N ILE A 430 36.23 31.61 13.55
CA ILE A 430 36.80 32.94 13.35
C ILE A 430 37.65 33.35 14.55
N LYS A 431 37.10 33.21 15.76
CA LYS A 431 37.77 33.61 17.00
C LYS A 431 38.68 32.53 17.58
N GLN A 432 38.65 31.31 17.03
CA GLN A 432 39.46 30.16 17.47
C GLN A 432 39.38 29.88 18.98
N MET A 433 38.22 30.17 19.58
CA MET A 433 37.98 29.95 21.00
C MET A 433 37.98 28.46 21.32
N THR A 434 38.34 28.15 22.55
CA THR A 434 38.24 26.81 23.11
C THR A 434 36.78 26.42 23.34
N LEU A 435 36.52 25.11 23.41
CA LEU A 435 35.18 24.61 23.69
C LEU A 435 34.72 24.93 25.13
N ASP A 436 35.64 25.18 26.06
CA ASP A 436 35.31 25.65 27.42
C ASP A 436 34.81 27.10 27.39
N GLU A 437 35.46 27.98 26.63
CA GLU A 437 35.00 29.36 26.42
C GLU A 437 33.65 29.41 25.67
N CYS A 438 33.47 28.54 24.68
CA CYS A 438 32.18 28.40 23.99
C CYS A 438 31.07 27.95 24.96
N GLU A 439 31.38 27.04 25.89
CA GLU A 439 30.44 26.60 26.93
C GLU A 439 30.07 27.76 27.87
N GLU A 440 31.04 28.59 28.24
CA GLU A 440 30.84 29.75 29.10
C GLU A 440 29.96 30.82 28.43
N ILE A 441 30.23 31.16 27.17
CA ILE A 441 29.38 32.05 26.36
C ILE A 441 27.95 31.55 26.38
N TYR A 442 27.76 30.23 26.23
CA TYR A 442 26.43 29.64 26.21
C TYR A 442 25.71 29.75 27.55
N LYS A 443 26.41 29.45 28.65
CA LYS A 443 25.86 29.59 30.01
C LYS A 443 25.50 31.03 30.33
N ASN A 444 26.31 32.00 29.90
CA ASN A 444 26.08 33.42 30.12
C ASN A 444 24.94 33.97 29.26
N LEU A 445 24.85 33.55 28.00
CA LEU A 445 23.72 33.88 27.12
C LEU A 445 22.42 33.32 27.70
N GLY A 446 22.42 32.06 28.15
CA GLY A 446 21.25 31.44 28.78
C GLY A 446 20.78 32.22 30.01
N LYS A 447 21.70 32.68 30.86
CA LYS A 447 21.37 33.51 32.02
C LYS A 447 20.79 34.87 31.62
N ARG A 448 21.39 35.58 30.67
CA ARG A 448 20.92 36.92 30.26
C ARG A 448 19.61 36.91 29.50
N VAL A 449 19.36 35.87 28.70
CA VAL A 449 18.14 35.78 27.88
C VAL A 449 16.97 35.21 28.67
N PHE A 450 17.21 34.34 29.67
CA PHE A 450 16.14 33.60 30.34
C PHE A 450 16.05 33.78 31.86
N ALA A 451 17.03 34.41 32.54
CA ALA A 451 17.04 34.53 34.00
C ALA A 451 16.79 35.95 34.55
N GLU A 452 16.72 36.99 33.70
CA GLU A 452 16.30 38.32 34.15
C GLU A 452 14.80 38.56 33.87
N PRO A 453 13.94 38.71 34.90
CA PRO A 453 12.63 39.30 34.68
C PRO A 453 12.83 40.77 34.31
N VAL A 454 12.33 41.17 33.15
CA VAL A 454 12.24 42.58 32.75
C VAL A 454 11.33 43.29 33.75
N ASN A 455 11.92 43.92 34.77
CA ASN A 455 11.22 44.88 35.61
C ASN A 455 11.50 46.30 35.11
N GLU A 456 10.48 46.81 34.43
CA GLU A 456 10.03 48.20 34.30
C GLU A 456 10.88 49.23 33.52
N ALA A 457 10.23 49.69 32.43
CA ALA A 457 10.07 51.08 31.99
C ALA A 457 11.30 51.95 31.71
N GLY A 458 11.44 52.31 30.43
CA GLY A 458 11.90 53.64 30.01
C GLY A 458 13.33 53.71 29.47
N SER A 459 13.42 54.00 28.16
CA SER A 459 14.57 54.65 27.51
C SER A 459 15.94 53.95 27.64
N ASN A 460 16.30 53.08 26.69
CA ASN A 460 17.65 53.06 26.06
C ASN A 460 17.83 51.90 25.05
N SER A 461 16.98 51.84 24.03
CA SER A 461 17.15 50.92 22.88
C SER A 461 18.34 51.27 21.95
N GLN A 462 19.20 52.23 22.31
CA GLN A 462 20.36 52.64 21.50
C GLN A 462 21.74 52.17 22.00
N LYS A 463 21.84 51.47 23.14
CA LYS A 463 23.13 50.94 23.62
C LYS A 463 23.41 49.47 23.29
N LEU A 464 22.48 48.77 22.64
CA LEU A 464 22.58 47.32 22.43
C LEU A 464 23.50 46.86 21.27
N ILE A 465 24.12 47.78 20.51
CA ILE A 465 24.88 47.43 19.29
C ILE A 465 26.40 47.65 19.44
N SER A 466 26.90 48.25 20.52
CA SER A 466 28.32 48.63 20.61
C SER A 466 29.25 47.65 21.34
N GLU A 467 28.77 46.50 21.83
CA GLU A 467 29.61 45.53 22.58
C GLU A 467 29.49 44.07 22.11
N LEU A 468 28.98 43.84 20.90
CA LEU A 468 29.13 42.59 20.14
C LEU A 468 30.01 42.86 18.92
#